data_AF-V5I9C9-F1
#
_entry.id   AF-V5I9C9-F1
#
_cell.length_a   1.000
_cell.length_b   1.000
_cell.length_c   1.000
_cell.angle_alpha   90.00
_cell.angle_beta   90.00
_cell.angle_gamma   90.00
#
_symmetry.space_group_name_H-M   'P 1'
#
loop_
_entity.id
_entity.type
_entity.pdbx_description
1 polymer ?
#
loop_
_entity_poly.entity_id
_entity_poly.type
_entity_poly.pdbx_seq_one_letter_code
_entity_poly.pdbx_strand_id
1 'polypeptide(L)'
;RSKEVEVFGPPIKEGAVFPKGKVFAEFLLAKVVNAENAAHRSEKFVTMATRTRQEYLKDLVMNYSTSTPVDTGQKFSIFSSKKKDKIRPRFIPDLCQRGAILWQVLLDDSGQSQQIECFLGISSDTFVLIEELSRQIVFVTPCKSILGWSPQTTSLRIYHHQGECMTIHMRDTHADRDELMEIMDRLKAVTFGHV
;
A
#
# COMPACT_ATOMS: atom_id res chain seq x y z
N ARG A 1 26.51 2.19 -26.88
CA ARG A 1 25.81 2.13 -25.57
C ARG A 1 26.85 2.40 -24.48
N SER A 2 26.55 3.21 -23.46
CA SER A 2 27.43 3.27 -22.27
C SER A 2 27.54 1.87 -21.64
N LYS A 3 28.70 1.50 -21.09
CA LYS A 3 28.89 0.22 -20.39
C LYS A 3 27.97 0.07 -19.18
N GLU A 4 27.56 1.21 -18.61
CA GLU A 4 26.70 1.30 -17.41
C GLU A 4 25.20 1.13 -17.70
N VAL A 5 24.80 1.04 -18.97
CA VAL A 5 23.41 0.76 -19.36
C VAL A 5 23.34 -0.73 -19.68
N GLU A 6 22.36 -1.45 -19.13
CA GLU A 6 22.14 -2.87 -19.40
C GLU A 6 21.66 -3.13 -20.84
N VAL A 7 21.58 -4.40 -21.22
CA VAL A 7 20.91 -4.80 -22.47
C VAL A 7 19.40 -4.53 -22.33
N PHE A 8 18.76 -3.98 -23.36
CA PHE A 8 17.34 -3.59 -23.30
C PHE A 8 16.58 -3.87 -24.59
N GLY A 9 15.26 -4.01 -24.44
CA GLY A 9 14.30 -4.13 -25.54
C GLY A 9 14.50 -5.39 -26.40
N PRO A 10 13.78 -5.49 -27.53
CA PRO A 10 13.84 -6.66 -28.39
C PRO A 10 15.25 -6.86 -28.98
N PRO A 11 15.81 -8.09 -28.98
CA PRO A 11 17.15 -8.35 -29.47
C PRO A 11 17.26 -8.08 -30.98
N ILE A 12 18.39 -7.55 -31.41
CA ILE A 12 18.72 -7.41 -32.84
C ILE A 12 19.48 -8.67 -33.25
N LYS A 13 18.90 -9.47 -34.13
CA LYS A 13 19.57 -10.65 -34.69
C LYS A 13 20.73 -10.20 -35.60
N GLU A 14 21.77 -11.01 -35.68
CA GLU A 14 22.88 -10.75 -36.61
C GLU A 14 22.36 -10.71 -38.06
N GLY A 15 22.76 -9.70 -38.82
CA GLY A 15 22.25 -9.48 -40.19
C GLY A 15 20.79 -9.02 -40.29
N ALA A 16 20.15 -8.59 -39.19
CA ALA A 16 18.75 -8.16 -39.23
C ALA A 16 18.53 -6.95 -40.16
N VAL A 17 17.65 -7.13 -41.14
CA VAL A 17 17.13 -6.07 -42.02
C VAL A 17 15.64 -5.91 -41.75
N PHE A 18 15.21 -4.68 -41.51
CA PHE A 18 13.81 -4.38 -41.23
C PHE A 18 13.22 -3.55 -42.38
N PRO A 19 12.25 -4.09 -43.15
CA PRO A 19 11.59 -3.32 -44.20
C PRO A 19 10.70 -2.23 -43.57
N LYS A 20 10.49 -1.14 -44.32
CA LYS A 20 9.57 -0.06 -43.90
C LYS A 20 8.17 -0.63 -43.72
N GLY A 21 7.59 -0.45 -42.52
CA GLY A 21 6.24 -0.91 -42.23
C GLY A 21 5.93 -0.84 -40.72
N LYS A 22 4.69 -1.22 -40.38
CA LYS A 22 4.18 -1.18 -39.00
C LYS A 22 5.04 -1.98 -38.01
N VAL A 23 5.48 -3.18 -38.41
CA VAL A 23 6.33 -4.06 -37.58
C VAL A 23 7.67 -3.39 -37.22
N PHE A 24 8.30 -2.69 -38.17
CA PHE A 24 9.53 -1.96 -37.90
C PHE A 24 9.30 -0.76 -36.99
N ALA A 25 8.19 -0.03 -37.18
CA ALA A 25 7.82 1.08 -36.30
C ALA A 25 7.57 0.61 -34.85
N GLU A 26 6.86 -0.51 -34.66
CA GLU A 26 6.61 -1.11 -33.34
C GLU A 26 7.91 -1.59 -32.69
N PHE A 27 8.79 -2.23 -33.47
CA PHE A 27 10.11 -2.64 -33.00
C PHE A 27 10.92 -1.43 -32.51
N LEU A 28 10.97 -0.34 -33.29
CA LEU A 28 11.70 0.87 -32.91
C LEU A 28 11.10 1.52 -31.67
N LEU A 29 9.77 1.64 -31.59
CA LEU A 29 9.09 2.23 -30.44
C LEU A 29 9.42 1.45 -29.16
N ALA A 30 9.27 0.12 -29.21
CA ALA A 30 9.63 -0.76 -28.10
C ALA A 30 11.12 -0.64 -27.76
N LYS A 31 12.00 -0.53 -28.76
CA LYS A 31 13.45 -0.43 -28.53
C LYS A 31 13.83 0.89 -27.85
N VAL A 32 13.24 2.01 -28.26
CA VAL A 32 13.52 3.35 -27.72
C VAL A 32 12.99 3.50 -26.29
N VAL A 33 11.75 3.07 -26.02
CA VAL A 33 11.18 3.13 -24.65
C VAL A 33 12.01 2.29 -23.68
N ASN A 34 12.40 1.08 -24.10
CA ASN A 34 13.24 0.23 -23.27
C ASN A 34 14.66 0.80 -23.10
N ALA A 35 15.18 1.54 -24.08
CA ALA A 35 16.46 2.23 -23.98
C ALA A 35 16.43 3.30 -22.89
N GLU A 36 15.38 4.12 -22.87
CA GLU A 36 15.18 5.17 -21.89
C GLU A 36 15.07 4.58 -20.47
N ASN A 37 14.23 3.55 -20.31
CA ASN A 37 14.08 2.85 -19.03
C ASN A 37 15.38 2.21 -18.53
N ALA A 38 16.22 1.70 -19.45
CA ALA A 38 17.54 1.16 -19.09
C ALA A 38 18.53 2.27 -18.76
N ALA A 39 18.48 3.42 -19.45
CA ALA A 39 19.33 4.57 -19.17
C ALA A 39 19.04 5.15 -17.77
N HIS A 40 17.77 5.31 -17.41
CA HIS A 40 17.38 5.79 -16.07
C HIS A 40 17.85 4.90 -14.92
N ARG A 41 18.05 3.61 -15.18
CA ARG A 41 18.58 2.65 -14.19
C ARG A 41 20.10 2.64 -14.10
N SER A 42 20.80 3.30 -15.01
CA SER A 42 22.26 3.36 -14.95
C SER A 42 22.74 4.21 -13.77
N GLU A 43 23.91 3.85 -13.23
CA GLU A 43 24.47 4.46 -12.02
C GLU A 43 24.52 5.99 -12.11
N LYS A 44 24.95 6.55 -13.26
CA LYS A 44 25.01 8.00 -13.46
C LYS A 44 23.66 8.71 -13.28
N PHE A 45 22.58 8.16 -13.83
CA PHE A 45 21.24 8.76 -13.71
C PHE A 45 20.70 8.60 -12.30
N VAL A 46 20.94 7.43 -11.67
CA VAL A 46 20.57 7.19 -10.27
C VAL A 46 21.28 8.19 -9.35
N THR A 47 22.61 8.34 -9.46
CA THR A 47 23.39 9.30 -8.67
C THR A 47 22.89 10.72 -8.86
N MET A 48 22.58 11.12 -10.09
CA MET A 48 22.04 12.45 -10.39
C MET A 48 20.68 12.66 -9.70
N ALA A 49 19.75 11.70 -9.83
CA ALA A 49 18.44 11.76 -9.21
C ALA A 49 18.54 11.79 -7.67
N THR A 50 19.42 10.98 -7.09
CA THR A 50 19.67 10.97 -5.64
C THR A 50 20.20 12.31 -5.15
N ARG A 51 21.16 12.92 -5.86
CA ARG A 51 21.68 14.25 -5.53
C ARG A 51 20.58 15.31 -5.57
N THR A 52 19.78 15.35 -6.63
CA THR A 52 18.66 16.31 -6.74
C THR A 52 17.65 16.12 -5.60
N ARG A 53 17.29 14.87 -5.27
CA ARG A 53 16.41 14.56 -4.15
C ARG A 53 16.99 15.03 -2.82
N GLN A 54 18.28 14.81 -2.58
CA GLN A 54 18.95 15.26 -1.36
C GLN A 54 18.92 16.79 -1.22
N GLU A 55 19.18 17.52 -2.31
CA GLU A 55 19.10 18.99 -2.28
C GLU A 55 17.68 19.49 -1.98
N TYR A 56 16.65 18.90 -2.59
CA TYR A 56 15.26 19.25 -2.24
C TYR A 56 14.90 18.94 -0.80
N LEU A 57 15.36 17.81 -0.25
CA LEU A 57 15.13 17.49 1.16
C LEU A 57 15.86 18.43 2.10
N LYS A 58 17.09 18.85 1.77
CA LYS A 58 17.82 19.87 2.52
C LYS A 58 17.07 21.20 2.51
N ASP A 59 16.60 21.64 1.34
CA ASP A 59 15.83 22.88 1.20
C ASP A 59 14.55 22.85 2.06
N LEU A 60 13.82 21.73 2.03
CA LEU A 60 12.66 21.51 2.88
C LEU A 60 12.99 21.68 4.37
N VAL A 61 14.08 21.06 4.84
CA VAL A 61 14.50 21.16 6.24
C VAL A 61 14.95 22.57 6.59
N MET A 62 15.75 23.21 5.73
CA MET A 62 16.30 24.53 6.02
C MET A 62 15.23 25.62 6.07
N ASN A 63 14.24 25.56 5.16
CA ASN A 63 13.28 26.65 4.99
C ASN A 63 11.96 26.41 5.73
N TYR A 64 11.61 25.15 5.98
CA TYR A 64 10.29 24.79 6.52
C TYR A 64 10.34 23.97 7.81
N SER A 65 11.54 23.69 8.36
CA SER A 65 11.64 23.11 9.70
C SER A 65 11.70 24.23 10.75
N THR A 66 10.90 24.07 11.80
CA THR A 66 10.90 24.98 12.95
C THR A 66 11.53 24.27 14.14
N SER A 67 12.55 24.88 14.77
CA SER A 67 13.16 24.38 16.00
C SER A 67 12.35 24.70 17.25
N THR A 68 11.29 25.50 17.12
CA THR A 68 10.31 25.74 18.18
C THR A 68 9.64 24.41 18.51
N PRO A 69 9.87 23.82 19.69
CA PRO A 69 9.04 22.72 20.13
C PRO A 69 7.59 23.21 20.11
N VAL A 70 6.68 22.37 19.61
CA VAL A 70 5.25 22.68 19.68
C VAL A 70 4.91 22.92 21.15
N ASP A 71 4.64 24.18 21.52
CA ASP A 71 4.21 24.53 22.87
C ASP A 71 2.83 23.90 23.08
N THR A 72 2.82 22.70 23.65
CA THR A 72 1.61 22.04 24.15
C THR A 72 1.20 22.81 25.39
N GLY A 73 0.60 23.98 25.21
CA GLY A 73 0.38 24.97 26.25
C GLY A 73 -0.14 24.37 27.56
N GLN A 74 0.77 24.16 28.50
CA GLN A 74 0.47 24.00 29.92
C GLN A 74 0.90 25.29 30.61
N LYS A 75 0.10 26.35 30.41
CA LYS A 75 0.12 27.50 31.29
C LYS A 75 -0.97 27.29 32.34
N PHE A 76 -0.52 26.87 33.52
CA PHE A 76 -1.20 26.79 34.82
C PHE A 76 -2.38 25.82 34.95
N SER A 77 -2.11 24.63 35.49
CA SER A 77 -3.01 23.96 36.44
C SER A 77 -2.20 22.99 37.30
N ILE A 78 -2.05 23.31 38.59
CA ILE A 78 -1.26 22.54 39.56
C ILE A 78 -1.94 21.21 39.95
N PHE A 79 -3.17 20.94 39.50
CA PHE A 79 -3.80 19.63 39.72
C PHE A 79 -4.66 19.23 38.52
N SER A 80 -4.10 18.48 37.57
CA SER A 80 -4.89 17.52 36.79
C SER A 80 -4.00 16.41 36.26
N SER A 81 -4.31 15.19 36.66
CA SER A 81 -3.75 13.92 36.17
C SER A 81 -4.21 13.65 34.73
N LYS A 82 -3.80 14.50 33.79
CA LYS A 82 -4.06 14.25 32.36
C LYS A 82 -3.04 13.24 31.85
N LYS A 83 -3.53 12.01 31.63
CA LYS A 83 -2.85 10.97 30.86
C LYS A 83 -2.21 11.60 29.63
N LYS A 84 -0.91 11.39 29.49
CA LYS A 84 -0.11 11.72 28.31
C LYS A 84 -0.78 11.07 27.08
N ASP A 85 -1.52 11.86 26.30
CA ASP A 85 -2.09 11.38 25.04
C ASP A 85 -0.93 10.93 24.15
N LYS A 86 -0.89 9.62 23.91
CA LYS A 86 0.11 8.97 23.06
C LYS A 86 -0.10 9.54 21.65
N ILE A 87 0.87 10.29 21.13
CA ILE A 87 0.84 10.80 19.75
C ILE A 87 0.65 9.59 18.83
N ARG A 88 -0.57 9.40 18.32
CA ARG A 88 -0.88 8.35 17.36
C ARG A 88 -0.46 8.89 15.99
N PRO A 89 0.52 8.27 15.31
CA PRO A 89 0.91 8.69 13.97
C PRO A 89 -0.30 8.62 13.03
N ARG A 90 -0.38 9.55 12.08
CA ARG A 90 -1.46 9.59 11.08
C ARG A 90 -1.45 8.30 10.26
N PHE A 91 -2.60 7.65 10.13
CA PHE A 91 -2.80 6.51 9.23
C PHE A 91 -2.66 6.94 7.76
N ILE A 92 -1.94 6.14 6.96
CA ILE A 92 -1.71 6.40 5.53
C ILE A 92 -2.15 5.17 4.74
N PRO A 93 -3.34 5.17 4.10
CA PRO A 93 -3.89 4.01 3.40
C PRO A 93 -3.29 3.77 2.00
N ASP A 94 -2.45 4.67 1.50
CA ASP A 94 -2.07 4.77 0.09
C ASP A 94 -1.39 3.53 -0.49
N LEU A 95 -1.53 3.36 -1.81
CA LEU A 95 -0.89 2.30 -2.62
C LEU A 95 0.64 2.27 -2.51
N CYS A 96 1.27 3.37 -2.10
CA CYS A 96 2.73 3.44 -1.95
C CYS A 96 3.26 2.73 -0.69
N GLN A 97 2.38 2.36 0.26
CA GLN A 97 2.78 1.61 1.45
C GLN A 97 3.28 0.21 1.06
N ARG A 98 4.52 -0.10 1.47
CA ARG A 98 5.12 -1.42 1.27
C ARG A 98 4.55 -2.42 2.28
N GLY A 99 4.23 -3.62 1.82
CA GLY A 99 3.72 -4.70 2.66
C GLY A 99 2.22 -4.58 2.97
N ALA A 100 1.74 -5.47 3.85
CA ALA A 100 0.38 -5.45 4.34
C ALA A 100 0.27 -4.61 5.61
N ILE A 101 -0.78 -3.80 5.69
CA ILE A 101 -1.21 -3.21 6.96
C ILE A 101 -2.03 -4.27 7.70
N LEU A 102 -1.81 -4.42 9.01
CA LEU A 102 -2.37 -5.50 9.82
C LEU A 102 -3.34 -4.96 10.87
N TRP A 103 -4.51 -5.61 10.98
CA TRP A 103 -5.50 -5.38 12.02
C TRP A 103 -5.88 -6.70 12.69
N GLN A 104 -6.24 -6.63 13.97
CA GLN A 104 -6.78 -7.77 14.71
C GLN A 104 -8.29 -7.79 14.59
N VAL A 105 -8.84 -8.88 14.07
CA VAL A 105 -10.25 -9.01 13.76
C VAL A 105 -10.81 -10.37 14.19
N LEU A 106 -12.12 -10.49 14.16
CA LEU A 106 -12.88 -11.72 14.36
C LEU A 106 -13.59 -12.06 13.05
N LEU A 107 -13.29 -13.21 12.46
CA LEU A 107 -13.96 -13.71 11.27
C LEU A 107 -15.15 -14.59 11.68
N ASP A 108 -16.34 -14.32 11.14
CA ASP A 108 -17.48 -15.24 11.28
C ASP A 108 -17.29 -16.48 10.38
N ASP A 109 -17.12 -17.66 10.99
CA ASP A 109 -17.19 -18.92 10.26
C ASP A 109 -18.66 -19.29 10.00
N SER A 110 -19.10 -19.12 8.75
CA SER A 110 -20.47 -19.37 8.32
C SER A 110 -20.94 -20.83 8.50
N GLY A 111 -20.02 -21.78 8.73
CA GLY A 111 -20.34 -23.19 8.97
C GLY A 111 -20.47 -23.59 10.44
N GLN A 112 -19.84 -22.86 11.37
CA GLN A 112 -19.67 -23.33 12.75
C GLN A 112 -20.26 -22.40 13.81
N SER A 113 -20.80 -21.23 13.43
CA SER A 113 -21.31 -20.23 14.38
C SER A 113 -20.26 -19.83 15.43
N GLN A 114 -18.99 -19.96 15.09
CA GLN A 114 -17.85 -19.62 15.92
C GLN A 114 -17.04 -18.53 15.24
N GLN A 115 -16.54 -17.59 16.03
CA GLN A 115 -15.65 -16.55 15.55
C GLN A 115 -14.19 -17.02 15.62
N ILE A 116 -13.46 -16.78 14.55
CA ILE A 116 -12.03 -17.10 14.46
C ILE A 116 -11.24 -15.80 14.66
N GLU A 117 -10.36 -15.80 15.65
CA GLU A 117 -9.42 -14.69 15.85
C GLU A 117 -8.39 -14.66 14.74
N CYS A 118 -8.39 -13.57 13.97
CA CYS A 118 -7.56 -13.42 12.78
C CYS A 118 -6.74 -12.13 12.82
N PHE A 119 -5.58 -12.19 12.16
CA PHE A 119 -4.92 -11.01 11.62
C PHE A 119 -5.42 -10.77 10.19
N LEU A 120 -6.02 -9.61 9.97
CA LEU A 120 -6.36 -9.11 8.63
C LEU A 120 -5.16 -8.32 8.08
N GLY A 121 -4.58 -8.81 7.00
CA GLY A 121 -3.53 -8.13 6.25
C GLY A 121 -4.05 -7.59 4.92
N ILE A 122 -3.86 -6.29 4.66
CA ILE A 122 -4.20 -5.68 3.36
C ILE A 122 -2.98 -4.96 2.77
N SER A 123 -2.41 -5.56 1.73
CA SER A 123 -1.33 -4.98 0.92
C SER A 123 -1.89 -4.26 -0.32
N SER A 124 -1.02 -3.76 -1.18
CA SER A 124 -1.41 -3.11 -2.44
C SER A 124 -2.10 -4.05 -3.43
N ASP A 125 -1.91 -5.37 -3.30
CA ASP A 125 -2.42 -6.36 -4.26
C ASP A 125 -3.06 -7.60 -3.63
N THR A 126 -2.91 -7.80 -2.32
CA THR A 126 -3.33 -9.00 -1.61
C THR A 126 -4.11 -8.66 -0.34
N PHE A 127 -5.25 -9.31 -0.17
CA PHE A 127 -6.05 -9.37 1.05
C PHE A 127 -5.85 -10.76 1.68
N VAL A 128 -5.52 -10.83 2.97
CA VAL A 128 -5.23 -12.09 3.67
C VAL A 128 -5.82 -12.08 5.08
N LEU A 129 -6.38 -13.21 5.50
CA LEU A 129 -6.75 -13.50 6.88
C LEU A 129 -5.91 -14.68 7.38
N ILE A 130 -5.24 -14.48 8.51
CA ILE A 130 -4.37 -15.47 9.15
C ILE A 130 -4.91 -15.73 10.55
N GLU A 131 -5.21 -16.98 10.87
CA GLU A 131 -5.64 -17.38 12.21
C GLU A 131 -4.53 -17.09 13.23
N GLU A 132 -4.89 -16.48 14.36
CA GLU A 132 -3.91 -15.99 15.34
C GLU A 132 -3.16 -17.11 16.06
N LEU A 133 -3.85 -18.18 16.44
CA LEU A 133 -3.27 -19.28 17.21
C LEU A 133 -2.39 -20.19 16.34
N SER A 134 -2.94 -20.70 15.24
CA SER A 134 -2.26 -21.65 14.36
C SER A 134 -1.30 -21.00 13.38
N ARG A 135 -1.43 -19.68 13.17
CA ARG A 135 -0.73 -18.90 12.14
C ARG A 135 -0.99 -19.40 10.72
N GLN A 136 -2.05 -20.17 10.51
CA GLN A 136 -2.44 -20.66 9.18
C GLN A 136 -3.26 -19.61 8.43
N ILE A 137 -3.12 -19.61 7.11
CA ILE A 137 -3.92 -18.76 6.22
C ILE A 137 -5.32 -19.35 6.17
N VAL A 138 -6.31 -18.57 6.61
CA VAL A 138 -7.73 -18.93 6.53
C VAL A 138 -8.30 -18.52 5.18
N PHE A 139 -7.91 -17.34 4.70
CA PHE A 139 -8.36 -16.81 3.42
C PHE A 139 -7.28 -15.92 2.79
N VAL A 140 -7.13 -16.02 1.48
CA VAL A 140 -6.26 -15.12 0.71
C VAL A 140 -6.89 -14.88 -0.66
N THR A 141 -6.89 -13.62 -1.09
CA THR A 141 -7.37 -13.25 -2.43
C THR A 141 -6.62 -12.02 -2.95
N PRO A 142 -6.38 -11.92 -4.27
CA PRO A 142 -5.95 -10.66 -4.85
C PRO A 142 -6.98 -9.55 -4.59
N CYS A 143 -6.55 -8.34 -4.27
CA CYS A 143 -7.46 -7.21 -3.99
C CYS A 143 -8.41 -6.91 -5.17
N LYS A 144 -7.95 -7.13 -6.41
CA LYS A 144 -8.77 -7.02 -7.64
C LYS A 144 -9.92 -8.03 -7.74
N SER A 145 -9.89 -9.09 -6.93
CA SER A 145 -10.91 -10.15 -6.89
C SER A 145 -11.94 -9.93 -5.77
N ILE A 146 -11.79 -8.86 -4.99
CA ILE A 146 -12.84 -8.35 -4.10
C ILE A 146 -13.84 -7.60 -4.96
N LEU A 147 -15.09 -8.08 -4.95
CA LEU A 147 -16.19 -7.50 -5.73
C LEU A 147 -16.74 -6.23 -5.09
N GLY A 148 -16.70 -6.17 -3.76
CA GLY A 148 -17.20 -5.05 -2.97
C GLY A 148 -17.09 -5.34 -1.48
N TRP A 149 -17.37 -4.33 -0.68
CA TRP A 149 -17.45 -4.42 0.77
C TRP A 149 -18.48 -3.42 1.28
N SER A 150 -19.09 -3.73 2.42
CA SER A 150 -20.14 -2.90 3.01
C SER A 150 -19.96 -2.85 4.54
N PRO A 151 -19.81 -1.65 5.11
CA PRO A 151 -19.68 -1.49 6.56
C PRO A 151 -21.02 -1.67 7.27
N GLN A 152 -20.98 -2.27 8.45
CA GLN A 152 -22.08 -2.36 9.41
C GLN A 152 -21.66 -1.64 10.70
N THR A 153 -22.45 -1.75 11.78
CA THR A 153 -22.21 -0.99 13.02
C THR A 153 -20.83 -1.26 13.64
N THR A 154 -20.39 -2.52 13.65
CA THR A 154 -19.11 -2.95 14.25
C THR A 154 -18.38 -4.00 13.39
N SER A 155 -18.83 -4.17 12.15
CA SER A 155 -18.33 -5.21 11.26
C SER A 155 -18.27 -4.73 9.82
N LEU A 156 -17.56 -5.50 9.00
CA LEU A 156 -17.35 -5.24 7.60
C LEU A 156 -17.67 -6.52 6.84
N ARG A 157 -18.63 -6.43 5.91
CA ARG A 157 -18.93 -7.55 5.01
C ARG A 157 -18.09 -7.40 3.75
N ILE A 158 -17.36 -8.45 3.38
CA ILE A 158 -16.54 -8.51 2.16
C ILE A 158 -17.23 -9.46 1.17
N TYR A 159 -17.39 -9.02 -0.08
CA TYR A 159 -17.95 -9.80 -1.18
C TYR A 159 -16.84 -10.19 -2.15
N HIS A 160 -16.73 -11.47 -2.51
CA HIS A 160 -15.65 -11.97 -3.34
C HIS A 160 -16.09 -13.07 -4.30
N HIS A 161 -15.21 -13.36 -5.27
CA HIS A 161 -15.33 -14.48 -6.21
C HIS A 161 -16.64 -14.52 -7.02
N GLN A 162 -17.54 -15.48 -6.78
CA GLN A 162 -18.79 -15.70 -7.52
C GLN A 162 -20.04 -15.34 -6.71
N GLY A 163 -19.91 -14.40 -5.75
CA GLY A 163 -21.01 -13.96 -4.90
C GLY A 163 -20.95 -14.48 -3.46
N GLU A 164 -19.81 -15.02 -3.06
CA GLU A 164 -19.54 -15.37 -1.67
C GLU A 164 -19.35 -14.11 -0.83
N CYS A 165 -19.65 -14.22 0.47
CA CYS A 165 -19.35 -13.15 1.40
C CYS A 165 -18.86 -13.67 2.75
N MET A 166 -18.00 -12.87 3.38
CA MET A 166 -17.55 -13.08 4.75
C MET A 166 -17.82 -11.83 5.57
N THR A 167 -18.01 -11.99 6.87
CA THR A 167 -18.18 -10.87 7.81
C THR A 167 -17.03 -10.85 8.79
N ILE A 168 -16.41 -9.68 8.93
CA ILE A 168 -15.25 -9.44 9.79
C ILE A 168 -15.68 -8.43 10.85
N HIS A 169 -15.52 -8.77 12.13
CA HIS A 169 -15.81 -7.90 13.26
C HIS A 169 -14.51 -7.34 13.85
N MET A 170 -14.59 -6.11 14.36
CA MET A 170 -13.48 -5.49 15.09
C MET A 170 -13.37 -6.09 16.50
N ARG A 171 -12.15 -6.16 17.04
CA ARG A 171 -11.87 -6.86 18.29
C ARG A 171 -12.14 -6.02 19.55
N ASP A 172 -12.05 -4.69 19.50
CA ASP A 172 -12.04 -3.83 20.71
C ASP A 172 -13.00 -2.62 20.64
N THR A 173 -14.07 -2.72 21.43
CA THR A 173 -15.22 -1.79 21.46
C THR A 173 -14.91 -0.32 21.72
N HIS A 174 -13.73 0.00 22.27
CA HIS A 174 -13.31 1.38 22.50
C HIS A 174 -12.47 1.99 21.35
N ALA A 175 -11.94 1.17 20.44
CA ALA A 175 -11.14 1.58 19.28
C ALA A 175 -11.80 1.26 17.92
N ASP A 176 -12.90 0.51 17.93
CA ASP A 176 -13.60 -0.05 16.75
C ASP A 176 -13.87 0.93 15.60
N ARG A 177 -14.25 2.18 15.90
CA ARG A 177 -14.58 3.15 14.85
C ARG A 177 -13.35 3.59 14.06
N ASP A 178 -12.20 3.72 14.72
CA ASP A 178 -10.99 4.17 14.05
C ASP A 178 -10.44 3.06 13.16
N GLU A 179 -10.36 1.82 13.67
CA GLU A 179 -9.84 0.69 12.91
C GLU A 179 -10.74 0.32 11.72
N LEU A 180 -12.07 0.35 11.90
CA LEU A 180 -13.00 0.14 10.80
C LEU A 180 -12.80 1.19 9.70
N MET A 181 -12.61 2.46 10.07
CA MET A 181 -12.34 3.52 9.09
C MET A 181 -11.00 3.33 8.39
N GLU A 182 -9.95 2.92 9.11
CA GLU A 182 -8.64 2.62 8.53
C GLU A 182 -8.70 1.47 7.52
N ILE A 183 -9.41 0.39 7.87
CA ILE A 183 -9.62 -0.76 6.97
C ILE A 183 -10.41 -0.33 5.73
N MET A 184 -11.47 0.45 5.90
CA MET A 184 -12.28 0.97 4.79
C MET A 184 -11.44 1.86 3.87
N ASP A 185 -10.65 2.78 4.42
CA ASP A 185 -9.81 3.66 3.62
C ASP A 185 -8.70 2.88 2.90
N ARG A 186 -8.15 1.84 3.52
CA ARG A 186 -7.22 0.93 2.85
C ARG A 186 -7.91 0.19 1.71
N LEU A 187 -9.11 -0.35 1.92
CA LEU A 187 -9.86 -1.07 0.88
C LEU A 187 -10.22 -0.15 -0.29
N LYS A 188 -10.62 1.11 -0.04
CA LYS A 188 -10.82 2.12 -1.09
C LYS A 188 -9.56 2.33 -1.93
N ALA A 189 -8.39 2.29 -1.32
CA ALA A 189 -7.12 2.50 -2.02
C ALA A 189 -6.71 1.31 -2.90
N VAL A 190 -7.11 0.07 -2.55
CA VAL A 190 -6.58 -1.16 -3.18
C VAL A 190 -7.63 -1.99 -3.92
N THR A 191 -8.91 -1.68 -3.80
CA THR A 191 -10.01 -2.41 -4.45
C THR A 191 -10.84 -1.49 -5.36
N PHE A 192 -11.54 -2.07 -6.33
CA PHE A 192 -12.48 -1.35 -7.19
C PHE A 192 -13.93 -1.40 -6.70
N GLY A 193 -14.23 -2.28 -5.74
CA GLY A 193 -15.56 -2.47 -5.19
C GLY A 193 -15.81 -1.55 -4.01
N HIS A 194 -16.88 -0.77 -4.04
CA HIS A 194 -17.44 -0.02 -2.92
C HIS A 194 -18.96 -0.12 -3.02
N VAL A 195 -19.64 -0.54 -1.94
CA VAL A 195 -21.11 -0.64 -1.89
C VAL A 195 -21.65 0.21 -0.76
#